data_AF-A0A1D6LRG4-F1
#
_entry.id   AF-A0A1D6LRG4-F1
#
_cell.length_a   1.000
_cell.length_b   1.000
_cell.length_c   1.000
_cell.angle_alpha   90.00
_cell.angle_beta   90.00
_cell.angle_gamma   90.00
#
_symmetry.space_group_name_H-M   'P 1'
#
loop_
_entity.id
_entity.type
_entity.pdbx_description
1 polymer ?
#
loop_
_entity_poly.entity_id
_entity_poly.type
_entity_poly.pdbx_seq_one_letter_code
_entity_poly.pdbx_strand_id
1 'polypeptide(L)'
;MAYTDNAMRALFLLALFCVVHGEKEESKGIDAKASGPGGSFEITKLGASGNGIHMGDSSGITITNTVIGVGDDCISIGPGTSKVNITGVTCGPGHGISIGSLGRYKDEKDVTDINVKDVTFKNITDTSSTPEAVSLLCTAKIPCTGVTMDDVNVEYSGTNNKTMAICTNAKGSTKGCLKDLACF
;
A
#
# COMPACT_ATOMS: atom_id res chain seq x y z
N MET A 1 25.59 -5.72 -7.15
CA MET A 1 25.33 -6.83 -6.20
C MET A 1 23.90 -6.62 -5.73
N ALA A 2 22.92 -7.21 -6.43
CA ALA A 2 22.35 -8.52 -6.11
C ALA A 2 21.75 -8.53 -4.69
N TYR A 3 20.50 -8.06 -4.55
CA TYR A 3 19.71 -8.31 -3.34
C TYR A 3 19.01 -9.66 -3.53
N THR A 4 19.74 -10.73 -3.23
CA THR A 4 19.24 -12.10 -3.16
C THR A 4 18.97 -12.43 -1.70
N ASP A 5 17.82 -12.01 -1.17
CA ASP A 5 17.20 -12.70 -0.04
C ASP A 5 15.69 -12.42 0.00
N ASN A 6 14.92 -13.36 0.56
CA ASN A 6 13.47 -13.54 0.47
C ASN A 6 12.62 -12.48 1.20
N ALA A 7 13.06 -11.23 1.26
CA ALA A 7 12.25 -10.12 1.75
C ALA A 7 11.29 -9.66 0.64
N MET A 8 10.01 -9.56 1.00
CA MET A 8 8.88 -9.32 0.12
C MET A 8 9.03 -7.99 -0.62
N ARG A 9 9.49 -8.03 -1.88
CA ARG A 9 9.41 -6.88 -2.80
C ARG A 9 7.96 -6.67 -3.21
N ALA A 10 7.20 -5.98 -2.37
CA ALA A 10 5.89 -5.46 -2.71
C ALA A 10 6.08 -3.99 -3.15
N LEU A 11 6.51 -3.80 -4.40
CA LEU A 11 6.57 -2.47 -5.00
C LEU A 11 5.14 -2.05 -5.33
N PHE A 12 4.59 -1.15 -4.50
CA PHE A 12 3.25 -0.60 -4.63
C PHE A 12 3.32 0.90 -4.83
N LEU A 13 3.03 1.32 -6.06
CA LEU A 13 2.68 2.66 -6.53
C LEU A 13 3.37 3.84 -5.83
N LEU A 14 4.52 4.24 -6.36
CA LEU A 14 4.65 5.61 -6.85
C LEU A 14 5.71 5.65 -7.95
N ALA A 15 5.33 6.26 -9.06
CA ALA A 15 6.21 6.67 -10.14
C ALA A 15 7.46 7.38 -9.58
N LEU A 16 8.63 6.76 -9.74
CA LEU A 16 9.90 7.34 -9.34
C LEU A 16 10.30 8.45 -10.33
N PHE A 17 9.76 9.66 -10.15
CA PHE A 17 10.33 10.86 -10.77
C PHE A 17 11.35 11.51 -9.85
N CYS A 18 12.61 11.40 -10.29
CA CYS A 18 13.73 12.32 -10.09
C CYS A 18 14.17 12.67 -8.65
N VAL A 19 15.42 12.27 -8.39
CA VAL A 19 16.37 12.80 -7.40
C VAL A 19 16.07 14.25 -6.99
N VAL A 20 15.76 14.44 -5.70
CA VAL A 20 16.00 15.71 -5.01
C VAL A 20 16.71 15.39 -3.71
N HIS A 21 17.96 15.88 -3.59
CA HIS A 21 18.77 15.82 -2.38
C HIS A 21 18.06 16.59 -1.26
N GLY A 22 17.75 15.89 -0.18
CA GLY A 22 17.30 16.45 1.09
C GLY A 22 17.79 15.55 2.19
N GLU A 23 18.80 16.02 2.92
CA GLU A 23 19.20 15.43 4.20
C GLU A 23 18.06 15.67 5.21
N LYS A 24 17.63 14.63 5.96
CA LYS A 24 17.34 14.71 7.41
C LYS A 24 16.72 13.47 8.06
N GLU A 25 17.13 13.37 9.33
CA GLU A 25 16.62 12.75 10.57
C GLU A 25 16.09 11.31 10.58
N GLU A 26 16.91 10.46 11.21
CA GLU A 26 16.58 9.16 11.78
C GLU A 26 15.56 9.34 12.92
N SER A 27 14.31 8.90 12.72
CA SER A 27 13.31 8.87 13.78
C SER A 27 13.45 7.58 14.59
N LYS A 28 13.59 7.69 15.91
CA LYS A 28 13.50 6.53 16.81
C LYS A 28 12.04 6.07 16.81
N GLY A 29 11.81 4.84 16.34
CA GLY A 29 10.50 4.19 16.42
C GLY A 29 9.94 4.26 17.85
N ILE A 30 8.74 4.81 17.98
CA ILE A 30 7.95 4.81 19.21
C ILE A 30 6.89 3.73 19.04
N ASP A 31 6.80 2.79 19.99
CA ASP A 31 5.71 1.82 20.07
C ASP A 31 4.39 2.53 20.41
N ALA A 32 3.81 3.22 19.44
CA ALA A 32 2.53 3.89 19.60
C ALA A 32 1.40 2.86 19.50
N LYS A 33 0.79 2.50 20.63
CA LYS A 33 -0.47 1.74 20.66
C LYS A 33 -1.65 2.70 20.74
N ALA A 34 -2.26 2.98 19.59
CA ALA A 34 -3.59 3.61 19.55
C ALA A 34 -4.66 2.51 19.60
N SER A 35 -5.45 2.47 20.67
CA SER A 35 -6.61 1.57 20.81
C SER A 35 -7.83 2.38 21.21
N GLY A 36 -8.90 2.27 20.44
CA GLY A 36 -10.19 2.92 20.71
C GLY A 36 -11.30 2.20 19.94
N PRO A 37 -12.58 2.47 20.24
CA PRO A 37 -13.68 1.99 19.40
C PRO A 37 -13.43 2.46 17.96
N GLY A 38 -13.45 1.52 17.01
CA GLY A 38 -13.20 1.82 15.60
C GLY A 38 -14.06 2.98 15.11
N GLY A 39 -13.49 3.81 14.25
CA GLY A 39 -14.16 4.95 13.62
C GLY A 39 -13.77 5.06 12.15
N SER A 40 -14.60 5.77 11.39
CA SER A 40 -14.35 6.14 10.00
C SER A 40 -13.78 7.56 9.94
N PHE A 41 -12.63 7.73 9.29
CA PHE A 41 -12.06 9.04 9.04
C PHE A 41 -11.95 9.26 7.52
N GLU A 42 -12.90 10.03 6.98
CA GLU A 42 -12.90 10.46 5.58
C GLU A 42 -12.67 11.97 5.51
N ILE A 43 -11.44 12.39 5.22
CA ILE A 43 -11.08 13.83 5.12
C ILE A 43 -10.82 14.29 3.69
N THR A 44 -10.98 13.41 2.71
CA THR A 44 -10.78 13.71 1.28
C THR A 44 -11.65 14.87 0.79
N LYS A 45 -12.84 15.05 1.35
CA LYS A 45 -13.73 16.19 1.06
C LYS A 45 -13.17 17.55 1.49
N LEU A 46 -12.10 17.58 2.28
CA LEU A 46 -11.43 18.79 2.74
C LEU A 46 -10.15 19.11 1.92
N GLY A 47 -9.85 18.34 0.87
CA GLY A 47 -8.67 18.55 0.02
C GLY A 47 -7.36 18.04 0.62
N ALA A 48 -7.43 17.14 1.60
CA ALA A 48 -6.24 16.53 2.20
C ALA A 48 -5.57 15.55 1.23
N SER A 49 -4.30 15.79 0.89
CA SER A 49 -3.47 14.97 0.00
C SER A 49 -2.43 14.14 0.75
N GLY A 50 -2.62 13.92 2.05
CA GLY A 50 -1.66 13.20 2.89
C GLY A 50 -2.00 11.73 3.05
N ASN A 51 -1.06 10.99 3.64
CA ASN A 51 -1.27 9.60 4.04
C ASN A 51 -2.18 9.51 5.27
N GLY A 52 -2.88 8.39 5.44
CA GLY A 52 -3.69 8.10 6.62
C GLY A 52 -2.82 7.67 7.79
N ILE A 53 -2.31 6.44 7.72
CA ILE A 53 -1.34 5.90 8.67
C ILE A 53 0.01 5.79 7.97
N HIS A 54 1.05 6.37 8.56
CA HIS A 54 2.43 6.19 8.11
C HIS A 54 3.24 5.56 9.24
N MET A 55 4.01 4.50 8.94
CA MET A 55 4.89 3.83 9.90
C MET A 55 6.27 3.58 9.30
N GLY A 56 7.31 3.77 10.11
CA GLY A 56 8.70 3.45 9.80
C GLY A 56 9.40 3.00 11.08
N ASP A 57 10.44 2.17 10.97
CA ASP A 57 11.19 1.64 12.11
C ASP A 57 10.30 1.12 13.27
N SER A 58 9.21 0.43 12.92
CA SER A 58 8.15 0.01 13.86
C SER A 58 7.94 -1.51 13.83
N SER A 59 7.51 -2.12 14.95
CA SER A 59 7.23 -3.56 14.99
C SER A 59 5.99 -3.89 15.81
N GLY A 60 5.26 -4.93 15.41
CA GLY A 60 4.11 -5.43 16.19
C GLY A 60 2.89 -4.51 16.11
N ILE A 61 2.70 -3.88 14.96
CA ILE A 61 1.58 -2.98 14.68
C ILE A 61 0.36 -3.81 14.24
N THR A 62 -0.82 -3.40 14.69
CA THR A 62 -2.09 -4.03 14.31
C THR A 62 -3.10 -2.94 13.94
N ILE A 63 -3.61 -3.00 12.72
CA ILE A 63 -4.62 -2.09 12.17
C ILE A 63 -5.82 -2.95 11.81
N THR A 64 -6.95 -2.71 12.47
CA THR A 64 -8.13 -3.57 12.30
C THR A 64 -9.43 -2.80 12.24
N ASN A 65 -10.37 -3.27 11.40
CA ASN A 65 -11.78 -2.86 11.41
C ASN A 65 -11.98 -1.33 11.33
N THR A 66 -11.28 -0.68 10.40
CA THR A 66 -11.35 0.78 10.22
C THR A 66 -11.54 1.14 8.74
N VAL A 67 -12.10 2.32 8.52
CA VAL A 67 -12.29 2.92 7.20
C VAL A 67 -11.39 4.15 7.11
N ILE A 68 -10.47 4.14 6.16
CA ILE A 68 -9.49 5.21 5.93
C ILE A 68 -9.71 5.76 4.52
N GLY A 69 -10.12 7.02 4.42
CA GLY A 69 -10.26 7.75 3.16
C GLY A 69 -9.42 9.02 3.18
N VAL A 70 -8.30 9.00 2.45
CA VAL A 70 -7.32 10.09 2.35
C VAL A 70 -6.91 10.31 0.89
N GLY A 71 -6.20 11.39 0.58
CA GLY A 71 -5.84 11.72 -0.80
C GLY A 71 -4.60 11.00 -1.34
N ASP A 72 -3.87 10.26 -0.50
CA ASP A 72 -2.66 9.51 -0.84
C ASP A 72 -2.75 8.09 -0.23
N ASP A 73 -1.70 7.51 0.33
CA ASP A 73 -1.73 6.18 0.94
C ASP A 73 -2.64 6.12 2.18
N CYS A 74 -3.60 5.22 2.23
CA CYS A 74 -4.33 4.95 3.47
C CYS A 74 -3.39 4.42 4.56
N ILE A 75 -2.48 3.53 4.17
CA ILE A 75 -1.45 2.95 5.04
C ILE A 75 -0.15 2.91 4.24
N SER A 76 0.86 3.62 4.71
CA SER A 76 2.21 3.62 4.13
C SER A 76 3.20 3.00 5.12
N ILE A 77 3.97 2.03 4.65
CA ILE A 77 4.89 1.22 5.45
C ILE A 77 6.32 1.46 4.95
N GLY A 78 7.04 2.30 5.67
CA GLY A 78 8.43 2.64 5.41
C GLY A 78 9.44 1.61 5.96
N PRO A 79 10.73 1.84 5.68
CA PRO A 79 11.81 0.92 6.02
C PRO A 79 11.92 0.64 7.52
N GLY A 80 12.51 -0.52 7.86
CA GLY A 80 12.67 -0.96 9.25
C GLY A 80 11.40 -1.44 9.92
N THR A 81 10.30 -1.54 9.18
CA THR A 81 9.01 -1.98 9.73
C THR A 81 8.84 -3.50 9.64
N SER A 82 8.36 -4.14 10.71
CA SER A 82 8.10 -5.58 10.72
C SER A 82 6.84 -5.98 11.50
N LYS A 83 6.34 -7.21 11.27
CA LYS A 83 5.23 -7.81 12.05
C LYS A 83 3.99 -6.92 12.10
N VAL A 84 3.52 -6.50 10.93
CA VAL A 84 2.32 -5.65 10.79
C VAL A 84 1.13 -6.52 10.40
N ASN A 85 0.02 -6.38 11.13
CA ASN A 85 -1.24 -7.04 10.81
C ASN A 85 -2.28 -6.00 10.38
N ILE A 86 -2.80 -6.15 9.17
CA ILE A 86 -3.86 -5.31 8.60
C ILE A 86 -5.06 -6.21 8.29
N THR A 87 -6.16 -6.06 9.03
CA THR A 87 -7.33 -6.94 8.89
C THR A 87 -8.65 -6.18 8.92
N GLY A 88 -9.57 -6.43 7.99
CA GLY A 88 -10.89 -5.80 8.02
C GLY A 88 -10.84 -4.29 7.74
N VAL A 89 -9.84 -3.83 7.00
CA VAL A 89 -9.64 -2.40 6.69
C VAL A 89 -10.27 -2.07 5.35
N THR A 90 -11.07 -1.02 5.30
CA THR A 90 -11.50 -0.40 4.05
C THR A 90 -10.63 0.82 3.78
N CYS A 91 -9.92 0.81 2.67
CA CYS A 91 -9.08 1.91 2.21
C CYS A 91 -9.67 2.49 0.94
N GLY A 92 -9.93 3.80 0.93
CA GLY A 92 -10.56 4.42 -0.22
C GLY A 92 -11.34 5.69 0.08
N PRO A 93 -11.24 6.74 -0.76
CA PRO A 93 -10.35 6.85 -1.93
C PRO A 93 -8.87 7.02 -1.50
N GLY A 94 -7.95 7.14 -2.46
CA GLY A 94 -6.50 7.31 -2.26
C GLY A 94 -5.67 6.30 -3.05
N HIS A 95 -4.40 6.09 -2.67
CA HIS A 95 -3.47 5.16 -3.35
C HIS A 95 -3.49 3.73 -2.82
N GLY A 96 -4.11 3.47 -1.66
CA GLY A 96 -4.19 2.12 -1.12
C GLY A 96 -3.31 1.88 0.11
N ILE A 97 -2.74 0.68 0.17
CA ILE A 97 -1.75 0.26 1.16
C ILE A 97 -0.43 0.09 0.42
N SER A 98 0.57 0.87 0.81
CA SER A 98 1.84 0.96 0.10
C SER A 98 3.01 0.58 1.00
N ILE A 99 3.96 -0.19 0.47
CA ILE A 99 5.24 -0.50 1.12
C ILE A 99 6.32 0.33 0.43
N GLY A 100 6.94 1.22 1.20
CA GLY A 100 7.97 2.14 0.76
C GLY A 100 7.58 3.61 0.88
N SER A 101 8.23 4.50 0.14
CA SER A 101 9.30 4.21 -0.83
C SER A 101 10.53 3.53 -0.20
N LEU A 102 11.15 2.60 -0.94
CA LEU A 102 12.36 1.87 -0.57
C LEU A 102 13.45 2.04 -1.64
N GLY A 103 14.70 1.81 -1.28
CA GLY A 103 15.88 1.83 -2.16
C GLY A 103 16.57 3.20 -2.23
N ARG A 104 16.22 4.16 -1.36
CA ARG A 104 16.80 5.50 -1.37
C ARG A 104 18.14 5.58 -0.61
N TYR A 105 18.34 4.72 0.39
CA TYR A 105 19.49 4.76 1.29
C TYR A 105 20.30 3.47 1.23
N LYS A 106 21.62 3.56 1.45
CA LYS A 106 22.54 2.41 1.38
C LYS A 106 22.30 1.38 2.48
N ASP A 107 21.91 1.85 3.67
CA ASP A 107 21.70 1.03 4.88
C ASP A 107 20.20 0.99 5.26
N GLU A 108 19.33 1.03 4.24
CA GLU A 108 17.89 0.96 4.45
C GLU A 108 17.48 -0.43 4.95
N LYS A 109 16.71 -0.47 6.03
CA LYS A 109 16.26 -1.72 6.64
C LYS A 109 15.06 -2.29 5.88
N ASP A 110 15.02 -3.62 5.78
CA ASP A 110 13.93 -4.34 5.13
C ASP A 110 12.57 -4.12 5.80
N VAL A 111 11.51 -4.28 5.00
CA VAL A 111 10.13 -4.41 5.48
C VAL A 111 9.74 -5.89 5.42
N THR A 112 9.32 -6.46 6.55
CA THR A 112 9.10 -7.92 6.68
C THR A 112 7.84 -8.27 7.46
N ASP A 113 7.34 -9.50 7.30
CA ASP A 113 6.19 -10.02 8.06
C ASP A 113 4.94 -9.12 8.02
N ILE A 114 4.56 -8.68 6.82
CA ILE A 114 3.36 -7.89 6.59
C ILE A 114 2.21 -8.84 6.21
N ASN A 115 1.19 -8.87 7.06
CA ASN A 115 0.01 -9.71 6.87
C ASN A 115 -1.21 -8.83 6.56
N VAL A 116 -1.80 -9.05 5.38
CA VAL A 116 -2.96 -8.30 4.87
C VAL A 116 -4.11 -9.26 4.63
N LYS A 117 -5.23 -9.07 5.33
CA LYS A 117 -6.40 -9.95 5.24
C LYS A 117 -7.70 -9.15 5.26
N ASP A 118 -8.70 -9.64 4.55
CA ASP A 118 -10.07 -9.10 4.60
C ASP A 118 -10.11 -7.57 4.37
N VAL A 119 -9.31 -7.09 3.42
CA VAL A 119 -9.20 -5.65 3.10
C VAL A 119 -10.07 -5.30 1.92
N THR A 120 -10.62 -4.08 1.92
CA THR A 120 -11.38 -3.55 0.79
C THR A 120 -10.73 -2.29 0.26
N PHE A 121 -10.27 -2.30 -0.98
CA PHE A 121 -9.88 -1.10 -1.73
C PHE A 121 -11.12 -0.55 -2.44
N LYS A 122 -11.49 0.70 -2.14
CA LYS A 122 -12.78 1.26 -2.56
C LYS A 122 -12.65 2.63 -3.22
N ASN A 123 -13.39 2.88 -4.29
CA ASN A 123 -13.50 4.20 -4.93
C ASN A 123 -12.12 4.83 -5.27
N ILE A 124 -11.19 4.02 -5.79
CA ILE A 124 -9.86 4.50 -6.19
C ILE A 124 -9.92 4.83 -7.67
N THR A 125 -9.73 6.10 -8.02
CA THR A 125 -9.65 6.55 -9.41
C THR A 125 -8.41 7.41 -9.57
N ASP A 126 -7.50 6.99 -10.45
CA ASP A 126 -6.22 7.67 -10.62
C ASP A 126 -5.57 7.36 -11.98
N THR A 127 -4.36 7.87 -12.22
CA THR A 127 -3.52 7.55 -13.35
C THR A 127 -2.16 7.00 -12.92
N SER A 128 -1.66 6.00 -13.63
CA SER A 128 -0.30 5.47 -13.43
C SER A 128 0.64 5.99 -14.50
N SER A 129 1.90 6.20 -14.14
CA SER A 129 2.99 6.46 -15.09
C SER A 129 3.63 5.18 -15.63
N THR A 130 3.15 4.01 -15.21
CA THR A 130 3.62 2.69 -15.64
C THR A 130 2.43 1.81 -16.02
N PRO A 131 2.59 0.84 -16.94
CA PRO A 131 1.52 -0.10 -17.27
C PRO A 131 1.02 -0.90 -16.06
N GLU A 132 1.90 -1.25 -15.11
CA GLU A 132 1.53 -1.89 -13.85
C GLU A 132 0.82 -0.91 -12.90
N ALA A 133 -0.47 -0.68 -13.14
CA ALA A 133 -1.28 0.25 -12.36
C ALA A 133 -1.80 -0.34 -11.04
N VAL A 134 -1.94 -1.65 -10.96
CA VAL A 134 -2.20 -2.37 -9.71
C VAL A 134 -1.23 -3.51 -9.62
N SER A 135 -0.85 -3.85 -8.41
CA SER A 135 -0.07 -5.03 -8.13
C SER A 135 -0.72 -5.64 -6.86
N LEU A 136 -0.56 -6.92 -6.54
CA LEU A 136 -0.79 -7.47 -5.20
C LEU A 136 0.18 -8.63 -5.03
N LEU A 137 1.36 -8.35 -4.50
CA LEU A 137 2.48 -9.30 -4.46
C LEU A 137 2.68 -9.82 -3.04
N CYS A 138 2.05 -10.95 -2.75
CA CYS A 138 2.10 -11.60 -1.45
C CYS A 138 2.98 -12.87 -1.54
N THR A 139 3.57 -13.30 -0.43
CA THR A 139 4.38 -14.54 -0.42
C THR A 139 3.49 -15.77 -0.27
N ALA A 140 3.98 -16.93 -0.69
CA ALA A 140 3.26 -18.19 -0.47
C ALA A 140 3.09 -18.52 1.04
N LYS A 141 4.01 -18.04 1.89
CA LYS A 141 3.94 -18.21 3.34
C LYS A 141 2.93 -17.28 4.00
N ILE A 142 2.78 -16.07 3.46
CA ILE A 142 1.86 -15.03 3.96
C ILE A 142 1.01 -14.55 2.76
N PRO A 143 0.04 -15.36 2.31
CA PRO A 143 -0.83 -14.98 1.20
C PRO A 143 -1.82 -13.90 1.64
N CYS A 144 -2.18 -13.00 0.72
CA CYS A 144 -3.24 -12.04 0.94
C CYS A 144 -4.59 -12.71 0.65
N THR A 145 -5.51 -12.68 1.62
CA THR A 145 -6.82 -13.35 1.49
C THR A 145 -7.94 -12.40 1.84
N GLY A 146 -9.08 -12.52 1.17
CA GLY A 146 -10.22 -11.63 1.41
C GLY A 146 -10.01 -10.22 0.87
N VAL A 147 -9.17 -10.06 -0.16
CA VAL A 147 -8.97 -8.76 -0.81
C VAL A 147 -10.19 -8.43 -1.67
N THR A 148 -10.83 -7.30 -1.43
CA THR A 148 -11.94 -6.80 -2.25
C THR A 148 -11.51 -5.54 -2.98
N MET A 149 -11.66 -5.52 -4.30
CA MET A 149 -11.52 -4.29 -5.10
C MET A 149 -12.93 -3.85 -5.54
N ASP A 150 -13.41 -2.72 -5.03
CA ASP A 150 -14.75 -2.19 -5.29
C ASP A 150 -14.61 -0.78 -5.91
N ASP A 151 -14.89 -0.65 -7.19
CA ASP A 151 -14.76 0.61 -7.95
C ASP A 151 -13.30 1.15 -7.97
N VAL A 152 -12.35 0.30 -8.40
CA VAL A 152 -10.93 0.66 -8.62
C VAL A 152 -10.65 0.84 -10.12
N ASN A 153 -10.33 2.07 -10.51
CA ASN A 153 -10.17 2.54 -11.89
C ASN A 153 -8.90 3.38 -12.03
N VAL A 154 -7.75 2.73 -12.21
CA VAL A 154 -6.46 3.41 -12.44
C VAL A 154 -6.04 3.23 -13.89
N GLU A 155 -5.72 4.31 -14.60
CA GLU A 155 -5.37 4.25 -16.03
C GLU A 155 -3.91 4.62 -16.31
N TYR A 156 -3.22 3.86 -17.14
CA TYR A 156 -1.87 4.23 -17.58
C TYR A 156 -1.91 5.46 -18.51
N SER A 157 -1.09 6.46 -18.20
CA SER A 157 -1.05 7.76 -18.88
C SER A 157 -0.14 7.82 -20.13
N GLY A 158 0.64 6.77 -20.42
CA GLY A 158 1.57 6.76 -21.56
C GLY A 158 0.97 6.21 -22.86
N THR A 159 1.81 6.07 -23.90
CA THR A 159 1.39 5.61 -25.24
C THR A 159 1.52 4.10 -25.41
N ASN A 160 0.55 3.50 -26.10
CA ASN A 160 0.62 2.17 -26.72
C ASN A 160 0.85 0.92 -25.85
N ASN A 161 0.49 0.83 -24.57
CA ASN A 161 0.18 -0.48 -23.97
C ASN A 161 -0.66 -0.40 -22.69
N LYS A 162 -1.67 -1.27 -22.67
CA LYS A 162 -2.80 -1.36 -21.75
C LYS A 162 -2.40 -1.32 -20.27
N THR A 163 -3.17 -0.61 -19.45
CA THR A 163 -3.20 -0.76 -18.00
C THR A 163 -3.26 -2.24 -17.63
N MET A 164 -2.49 -2.68 -16.63
CA MET A 164 -2.55 -4.05 -16.13
C MET A 164 -2.39 -4.15 -14.61
N ALA A 165 -2.92 -5.23 -14.05
CA ALA A 165 -2.65 -5.66 -12.69
C ALA A 165 -1.70 -6.87 -12.62
N ILE A 166 -0.81 -6.91 -11.62
CA ILE A 166 0.02 -8.09 -11.33
C ILE A 166 -0.31 -8.64 -9.95
N CYS A 167 -0.86 -9.86 -9.88
CA CYS A 167 -1.26 -10.46 -8.61
C CYS A 167 -0.60 -11.81 -8.36
N THR A 168 -0.01 -11.98 -7.18
CA THR A 168 0.74 -13.18 -6.76
C THR A 168 0.37 -13.54 -5.33
N ASN A 169 -0.07 -14.79 -5.11
CA ASN A 169 -0.57 -15.30 -3.83
C ASN A 169 -1.64 -14.39 -3.16
N ALA A 170 -2.40 -13.65 -3.97
CA ALA A 170 -3.54 -12.88 -3.55
C ALA A 170 -4.83 -13.63 -3.90
N LYS A 171 -5.83 -13.55 -3.04
CA LYS A 171 -7.17 -14.12 -3.26
C LYS A 171 -8.23 -13.13 -2.82
N GLY A 172 -9.25 -12.98 -3.63
CA GLY A 172 -10.19 -11.90 -3.45
C GLY A 172 -11.36 -11.91 -4.42
N SER A 173 -12.00 -10.75 -4.53
CA SER A 173 -13.09 -10.48 -5.47
C SER A 173 -13.00 -9.07 -6.01
N THR A 174 -13.46 -8.85 -7.23
CA THR A 174 -13.52 -7.53 -7.84
C THR A 174 -14.94 -7.15 -8.25
N LYS A 175 -15.30 -5.89 -8.06
CA LYS A 175 -16.59 -5.31 -8.45
C LYS A 175 -16.36 -3.89 -8.98
N GLY A 176 -17.00 -3.54 -10.09
CA GLY A 176 -16.93 -2.18 -10.66
C GLY A 176 -15.52 -1.70 -11.06
N CYS A 177 -14.56 -2.61 -11.19
CA CYS A 177 -13.19 -2.30 -11.57
C CYS A 177 -13.00 -2.33 -13.09
N LEU A 178 -11.98 -1.63 -13.59
CA LEU A 178 -11.50 -1.82 -14.96
C LEU A 178 -11.14 -3.29 -15.18
N LYS A 179 -11.58 -3.87 -16.31
CA LYS A 179 -11.37 -5.30 -16.62
C LYS A 179 -9.90 -5.71 -16.57
N ASP A 180 -9.00 -4.82 -16.95
CA ASP A 180 -7.56 -5.09 -16.99
C ASP A 180 -6.88 -5.00 -15.60
N LEU A 181 -7.61 -4.53 -14.60
CA LEU A 181 -7.18 -4.49 -13.20
C LEU A 181 -7.74 -5.63 -12.36
N ALA A 182 -8.57 -6.50 -12.95
CA ALA A 182 -9.17 -7.61 -12.22
C ALA A 182 -8.11 -8.68 -11.90
N CYS A 183 -7.83 -8.88 -10.61
CA CYS A 183 -6.92 -9.93 -10.14
C CYS A 183 -7.58 -11.28 -9.84
N PHE A 184 -8.92 -11.32 -9.84
CA PHE A 184 -9.73 -12.44 -9.37
C PHE A 184 -10.94 -12.68 -10.26
#